data_AF-A0A2I0LGH2-F1
#
_entry.id   AF-A0A2I0LGH2-F1
#
_cell.length_a   1.000
_cell.length_b   1.000
_cell.length_c   1.000
_cell.angle_alpha   90.00
_cell.angle_beta   90.00
_cell.angle_gamma   90.00
#
_symmetry.space_group_name_H-M   'P 1'
#
loop_
_entity.id
_entity.type
_entity.pdbx_description
1 polymer ?
#
loop_
_entity_poly.entity_id
_entity_poly.type
_entity_poly.pdbx_seq_one_letter_code
_entity_poly.pdbx_strand_id
1 'polypeptide(L)'
;MVSGPNLNETSIVSGGYGGTAEGIIPTGAIKGSALPQPHAGPAAGGEEIVRGIAVEKFDIVKKWGINTYKCTKQLISERFGRGSRTVDLELETQIELLRETKRKYECVLQLARALTNHFYSLVQTQHALGDAFADLSQKSPELQEEFGYNAETQKLLCKNGETLLGAVNFFVSSINTLVNKTMEDTLMTVKQYET
;
A
#
# COMPACT_ATOMS: atom_id res chain seq x y z
N MET A 1 -17.62 -31.55 7.85
CA MET A 1 -16.56 -30.78 8.52
C MET A 1 -15.67 -30.23 7.42
N VAL A 2 -15.96 -29.01 6.95
CA VAL A 2 -15.21 -28.35 5.89
C VAL A 2 -14.17 -27.46 6.57
N SER A 3 -12.91 -27.82 6.41
CA SER A 3 -11.77 -27.02 6.88
C SER A 3 -11.73 -25.71 6.11
N GLY A 4 -11.72 -24.59 6.83
CA GLY A 4 -11.50 -23.26 6.26
C GLY A 4 -10.07 -23.10 5.74
N PRO A 5 -9.82 -22.11 4.86
CA PRO A 5 -8.49 -21.90 4.30
C PRO A 5 -7.50 -21.43 5.35
N ASN A 6 -6.34 -22.09 5.38
CA ASN A 6 -5.20 -21.81 6.25
C ASN A 6 -4.42 -20.59 5.71
N LEU A 7 -4.20 -19.58 6.55
CA LEU A 7 -3.59 -18.29 6.18
C LEU A 7 -2.05 -18.28 6.28
N ASN A 8 -1.39 -19.44 6.26
CA ASN A 8 0.06 -19.52 6.46
C ASN A 8 0.92 -19.72 5.20
N GLU A 9 0.34 -19.72 4.00
CA GLU A 9 1.12 -19.74 2.75
C GLU A 9 0.64 -18.67 1.76
N THR A 10 1.12 -17.44 1.92
CA THR A 10 1.09 -16.43 0.85
C THR A 10 2.51 -16.02 0.52
N SER A 11 3.24 -16.94 -0.11
CA SER A 11 4.47 -16.59 -0.83
C SER A 11 4.05 -15.98 -2.17
N ILE A 12 4.11 -14.66 -2.26
CA ILE A 12 3.94 -13.95 -3.53
C ILE A 12 5.22 -14.15 -4.34
N VAL A 13 5.21 -15.16 -5.21
CA VAL A 13 6.19 -15.30 -6.29
C VAL A 13 5.94 -14.18 -7.30
N SER A 14 6.91 -13.27 -7.41
CA SER A 14 6.94 -12.24 -8.45
C SER A 14 7.41 -12.87 -9.75
N GLY A 15 6.47 -13.30 -10.59
CA GLY A 15 6.72 -13.73 -11.97
C GLY A 15 6.77 -12.50 -12.89
N GLY A 16 7.95 -12.19 -13.41
CA GLY A 16 8.16 -11.05 -14.29
C GLY A 16 7.72 -11.27 -15.73
N TYR A 17 7.43 -10.17 -16.43
CA TYR A 17 7.66 -10.01 -17.87
C TYR A 17 7.66 -8.50 -18.23
N GLY A 18 8.54 -8.12 -19.15
CA GLY A 18 8.42 -6.90 -19.96
C GLY A 18 9.47 -5.84 -19.66
N GLY A 19 10.59 -5.87 -20.38
CA GLY A 19 11.70 -4.95 -20.19
C GLY A 19 11.50 -3.57 -20.83
N THR A 20 11.96 -2.56 -20.11
CA THR A 20 12.46 -1.29 -20.65
C THR A 20 13.73 -0.95 -19.86
N ALA A 21 14.85 -1.53 -20.31
CA ALA A 21 16.16 -1.22 -19.79
C ALA A 21 16.67 0.11 -20.37
N GLU A 22 15.98 1.22 -20.09
CA GLU A 22 16.51 2.57 -20.31
C GLU A 22 16.03 3.46 -19.17
N GLY A 23 16.88 3.71 -18.15
CA GLY A 23 16.57 4.77 -17.18
C GLY A 23 17.13 4.69 -15.77
N ILE A 24 17.94 3.70 -15.39
CA ILE A 24 18.49 3.63 -14.02
C ILE A 24 20.01 3.44 -14.07
N ILE A 25 20.74 4.46 -13.64
CA ILE A 25 22.20 4.40 -13.42
C ILE A 25 22.44 3.64 -12.10
N PRO A 26 23.17 2.52 -12.07
CA PRO A 26 23.52 1.85 -10.83
C PRO A 26 24.63 2.62 -10.11
N THR A 27 24.39 3.06 -8.87
CA THR A 27 25.42 3.47 -7.92
C THR A 27 26.21 2.24 -7.46
N GLY A 28 27.49 2.18 -7.78
CA GLY A 28 28.33 0.99 -7.59
C GLY A 28 28.47 0.55 -6.13
N ALA A 29 28.07 -0.69 -5.84
CA ALA A 29 28.43 -1.41 -4.63
C ALA A 29 29.87 -1.92 -4.74
N ILE A 30 30.74 -1.44 -3.85
CA ILE A 30 32.11 -1.92 -3.69
C ILE A 30 32.04 -3.24 -2.91
N LYS A 31 32.21 -4.40 -3.57
CA LYS A 31 32.38 -5.68 -2.86
C LYS A 31 33.61 -6.41 -3.39
N GLY A 32 34.48 -6.76 -2.45
CA GLY A 32 35.89 -7.09 -2.65
C GLY A 32 36.16 -8.30 -3.54
N SER A 33 37.23 -8.18 -4.33
CA SER A 33 37.83 -9.27 -5.09
C SER A 33 38.75 -10.09 -4.20
N ALA A 34 38.48 -11.39 -4.14
CA ALA A 34 39.43 -12.42 -3.73
C ALA A 34 40.63 -12.47 -4.69
N LEU A 35 41.82 -12.78 -4.16
CA LEU A 35 43.08 -12.92 -4.90
C LEU A 35 43.00 -14.00 -6.00
N PRO A 36 43.73 -13.79 -7.11
CA PRO A 36 44.63 -14.84 -7.61
C PRO A 36 46.07 -14.34 -7.79
N GLN A 37 47.01 -15.25 -7.50
CA GLN A 37 48.47 -15.12 -7.61
C GLN A 37 48.98 -15.12 -9.08
N PRO A 38 50.27 -14.78 -9.31
CA PRO A 38 50.73 -14.13 -10.54
C PRO A 38 51.26 -15.10 -11.60
N HIS A 39 51.02 -14.78 -12.87
CA HIS A 39 51.87 -15.22 -13.98
C HIS A 39 52.19 -14.05 -14.90
N ALA A 40 53.48 -13.87 -15.15
CA ALA A 40 54.07 -12.80 -15.93
C ALA A 40 53.98 -13.06 -17.45
N GLY A 41 53.63 -12.00 -18.21
CA GLY A 41 53.64 -11.94 -19.68
C GLY A 41 53.32 -10.51 -20.16
N PRO A 42 53.85 -10.06 -21.31
CA PRO A 42 54.21 -8.65 -21.52
C PRO A 42 53.02 -7.70 -21.72
N ALA A 43 53.15 -6.51 -21.14
CA ALA A 43 52.21 -5.40 -21.23
C ALA A 43 52.17 -4.82 -22.66
N ALA A 44 51.19 -5.23 -23.46
CA ALA A 44 50.85 -4.57 -24.73
C ALA A 44 49.33 -4.45 -24.99
N GLY A 45 48.47 -5.09 -24.17
CA GLY A 45 47.01 -4.98 -24.30
C GLY A 45 46.34 -3.94 -23.39
N GLY A 46 47.07 -3.39 -22.41
CA GLY A 46 46.50 -2.48 -21.40
C GLY A 46 46.10 -1.12 -21.97
N GLU A 47 46.91 -0.53 -22.86
CA GLU A 47 46.66 0.80 -23.40
C GLU A 47 45.51 0.84 -24.41
N GLU A 48 45.33 -0.22 -25.21
CA GLU A 48 44.23 -0.32 -26.17
C GLU A 48 42.90 -0.57 -25.46
N ILE A 49 42.90 -1.39 -24.40
CA ILE A 49 41.75 -1.57 -23.50
C ILE A 49 41.43 -0.25 -22.80
N VAL A 50 42.41 0.47 -22.26
CA VAL A 50 42.22 1.78 -21.61
C VAL A 50 41.72 2.84 -22.59
N ARG A 51 42.20 2.84 -23.84
CA ARG A 51 41.73 3.73 -24.91
C ARG A 51 40.30 3.40 -25.33
N GLY A 52 39.96 2.12 -25.46
CA GLY A 52 38.58 1.66 -25.71
C GLY A 52 37.63 2.08 -24.59
N ILE A 53 38.04 1.93 -23.34
CA ILE A 53 37.30 2.41 -22.16
C ILE A 53 37.13 3.93 -22.21
N ALA A 54 38.17 4.69 -22.54
CA ALA A 54 38.09 6.15 -22.61
C ALA A 54 37.14 6.65 -23.71
N VAL A 55 37.12 5.97 -24.86
CA VAL A 55 36.19 6.27 -25.96
C VAL A 55 34.75 5.96 -25.55
N GLU A 56 34.50 4.82 -24.90
CA GLU A 56 33.16 4.46 -24.41
C GLU A 56 32.65 5.47 -23.35
N LYS A 57 33.53 5.87 -22.42
CA LYS A 57 33.20 6.92 -21.44
C LYS A 57 32.89 8.26 -22.11
N PHE A 58 33.64 8.62 -23.16
CA PHE A 58 33.38 9.84 -23.92
C PHE A 58 32.03 9.79 -24.64
N ASP A 59 31.67 8.66 -25.25
CA ASP A 59 30.38 8.48 -25.92
C ASP A 59 29.21 8.53 -24.95
N ILE A 60 29.36 7.98 -23.74
CA ILE A 60 28.37 8.10 -22.66
C ILE A 60 28.14 9.57 -22.30
N VAL A 61 29.22 10.35 -22.09
CA VAL A 61 29.13 11.78 -21.76
C VAL A 61 28.51 12.57 -22.90
N LYS A 62 28.88 12.28 -24.16
CA LYS A 62 28.30 12.93 -25.34
C LYS A 62 26.82 12.64 -25.48
N LYS A 63 26.40 11.38 -25.33
CA LYS A 63 24.98 10.98 -25.36
C LYS A 63 24.19 11.66 -24.25
N TRP A 64 24.73 11.65 -23.02
CA TRP A 64 24.15 12.36 -21.89
C TRP A 64 23.99 13.85 -22.18
N GLY A 65 25.03 14.52 -22.69
CA GLY A 65 24.99 15.95 -23.02
C GLY A 65 23.93 16.31 -24.07
N ILE A 66 23.82 15.49 -25.13
CA ILE A 66 22.80 15.68 -26.17
C ILE A 66 21.39 15.51 -25.58
N ASN A 67 21.17 14.47 -24.79
CA ASN A 67 19.86 14.19 -24.19
C ASN A 67 19.46 15.30 -23.20
N THR A 68 20.38 15.73 -22.34
CA THR A 68 20.17 16.85 -21.41
C THR A 68 19.79 18.14 -22.14
N TYR A 69 20.49 18.46 -23.24
CA TYR A 69 20.15 19.62 -24.05
C TYR A 69 18.74 19.51 -24.66
N LYS A 70 18.38 18.35 -25.21
CA LYS A 70 17.04 18.12 -25.77
C LYS A 70 15.94 18.31 -24.73
N CYS A 71 16.10 17.72 -23.54
CA CYS A 71 15.13 17.88 -22.44
C CYS A 71 15.02 19.34 -22.00
N THR A 72 16.16 20.03 -21.88
CA THR A 72 16.18 21.46 -21.50
C THR A 72 15.46 22.32 -22.55
N LYS A 73 15.70 22.06 -23.85
CA LYS A 73 15.03 22.77 -24.94
C LYS A 73 13.52 22.52 -24.93
N GLN A 74 13.09 21.28 -24.71
CA GLN A 74 11.68 20.93 -24.60
C GLN A 74 11.01 21.68 -23.44
N LEU A 75 11.60 21.63 -22.25
CA LEU A 75 11.11 22.33 -21.06
C LEU A 75 10.95 23.84 -21.30
N ILE A 76 11.95 24.48 -21.92
CA ILE A 76 11.87 25.91 -22.27
C ILE A 76 10.76 26.15 -23.30
N SER A 77 10.66 25.31 -24.34
CA SER A 77 9.63 25.44 -25.38
C SER A 77 8.22 25.37 -24.80
N GLU A 78 7.97 24.46 -23.86
CA GLU A 78 6.69 24.34 -23.15
C GLU A 78 6.38 25.60 -22.33
N ARG A 79 7.35 26.10 -21.56
CA ARG A 79 7.18 27.32 -20.73
C ARG A 79 6.85 28.57 -21.57
N PHE A 80 7.36 28.66 -22.80
CA PHE A 80 7.07 29.77 -23.72
C PHE A 80 5.82 29.54 -24.61
N GLY A 81 5.07 28.45 -24.40
CA GLY A 81 3.91 28.11 -25.21
C GLY A 81 4.23 27.75 -26.66
N ARG A 82 5.49 27.39 -26.94
CA ARG A 82 6.00 27.03 -28.27
C ARG A 82 6.08 25.52 -28.50
N GLY A 83 5.70 24.71 -27.50
CA GLY A 83 5.60 23.25 -27.59
C GLY A 83 4.48 22.72 -26.71
N SER A 84 3.99 21.51 -27.03
CA SER A 84 3.00 20.80 -26.22
C SER A 84 3.62 20.31 -24.91
N ARG A 85 2.84 20.33 -23.82
CA ARG A 85 3.22 19.76 -22.52
C ARG A 85 3.61 18.29 -22.71
N THR A 86 4.73 17.87 -22.13
CA THR A 86 5.09 16.46 -22.06
C THR A 86 4.13 15.74 -21.11
N VAL A 87 3.54 14.61 -21.53
CA VAL A 87 2.56 13.85 -20.76
C VAL A 87 2.97 12.38 -20.69
N ASP A 88 2.89 11.79 -19.50
CA ASP A 88 3.07 10.35 -19.27
C ASP A 88 1.68 9.70 -19.11
N LEU A 89 1.15 9.13 -20.19
CA LEU A 89 -0.20 8.57 -20.21
C LEU A 89 -0.36 7.38 -19.25
N GLU A 90 0.70 6.62 -19.00
CA GLU A 90 0.66 5.49 -18.07
C GLU A 90 0.51 6.00 -16.64
N LEU A 91 1.34 6.98 -16.26
CA LEU A 91 1.27 7.60 -14.94
C LEU A 91 -0.07 8.27 -14.69
N GLU A 92 -0.61 9.01 -15.68
CA GLU A 92 -1.93 9.64 -15.59
C GLU A 92 -3.05 8.60 -15.34
N THR A 93 -2.96 7.44 -16.01
CA THR A 93 -3.90 6.33 -15.80
C THR A 93 -3.77 5.74 -14.40
N GLN A 94 -2.55 5.55 -13.90
CA GLN A 94 -2.31 5.05 -12.54
C GLN A 94 -2.79 6.04 -11.46
N ILE A 95 -2.64 7.34 -11.69
CA ILE A 95 -3.16 8.41 -10.81
C ILE A 95 -4.69 8.33 -10.72
N GLU A 96 -5.38 8.17 -11.85
CA GLU A 96 -6.84 8.08 -11.84
C GLU A 96 -7.33 6.81 -11.12
N LEU A 97 -6.64 5.69 -11.31
CA LEU A 97 -6.91 4.46 -10.56
C LEU A 97 -6.70 4.64 -9.05
N LEU A 98 -5.66 5.37 -8.64
CA LEU A 98 -5.43 5.70 -7.23
C LEU A 98 -6.57 6.55 -6.65
N ARG A 99 -7.02 7.58 -7.38
CA ARG A 99 -8.16 8.43 -6.97
C ARG A 99 -9.44 7.62 -6.80
N GLU A 100 -9.74 6.74 -7.75
CA GLU A 100 -10.89 5.83 -7.69
C GLU A 100 -10.78 4.87 -6.50
N THR A 101 -9.60 4.29 -6.27
CA THR A 101 -9.36 3.37 -5.15
C THR A 101 -9.54 4.07 -3.81
N LYS A 102 -9.03 5.30 -3.66
CA LYS A 102 -9.25 6.12 -2.46
C LYS A 102 -10.74 6.35 -2.21
N ARG A 103 -11.52 6.76 -3.23
CA ARG A 103 -12.98 6.96 -3.12
C ARG A 103 -13.71 5.70 -2.67
N LYS A 104 -13.33 4.53 -3.20
CA LYS A 104 -13.89 3.23 -2.77
C LYS A 104 -13.59 2.95 -1.29
N TYR A 105 -12.36 3.21 -0.84
CA TYR A 105 -11.99 3.00 0.56
C TYR A 105 -12.64 4.02 1.51
N GLU A 106 -12.88 5.25 1.07
CA GLU A 106 -13.68 6.24 1.82
C GLU A 106 -15.12 5.75 2.03
N CYS A 107 -15.74 5.18 0.99
CA CYS A 107 -17.07 4.57 1.09
C CYS A 107 -17.08 3.41 2.09
N VAL A 108 -16.10 2.49 2.00
CA VAL A 108 -15.96 1.37 2.96
C VAL A 108 -15.77 1.90 4.39
N LEU A 109 -14.94 2.93 4.58
CA LEU A 109 -14.71 3.55 5.88
C LEU A 109 -16.00 4.15 6.45
N GLN A 110 -16.80 4.82 5.62
CA GLN A 110 -18.09 5.38 6.02
C GLN A 110 -19.05 4.28 6.46
N LEU A 111 -19.18 3.20 5.68
CA LEU A 111 -20.04 2.07 6.02
C LEU A 111 -19.58 1.36 7.29
N ALA A 112 -18.27 1.19 7.47
CA ALA A 112 -17.70 0.57 8.68
C ALA A 112 -18.01 1.41 9.93
N ARG A 113 -17.89 2.75 9.86
CA ARG A 113 -18.29 3.65 10.95
C ARG A 113 -19.78 3.54 11.28
N ALA A 114 -20.64 3.49 10.26
CA ALA A 114 -22.07 3.31 10.46
C ALA A 114 -22.37 1.96 11.14
N LEU A 115 -21.73 0.89 10.69
CA LEU A 115 -21.82 -0.43 11.30
C LEU A 115 -21.38 -0.41 12.77
N THR A 116 -20.24 0.21 13.09
CA THR A 116 -19.76 0.35 14.48
C THR A 116 -20.81 1.03 15.36
N ASN A 117 -21.41 2.13 14.90
CA ASN A 117 -22.41 2.86 15.67
C ASN A 117 -23.70 2.05 15.91
N HIS A 118 -24.20 1.39 14.87
CA HIS A 118 -25.38 0.52 14.98
C HIS A 118 -25.10 -0.67 15.90
N PHE A 119 -23.93 -1.28 15.76
CA PHE A 119 -23.54 -2.44 16.54
C PHE A 119 -23.31 -2.09 18.02
N TYR A 120 -22.73 -0.92 18.31
CA TYR A 120 -22.67 -0.40 19.67
C TYR A 120 -24.06 -0.27 20.29
N SER A 121 -25.01 0.33 19.57
CA SER A 121 -26.39 0.50 20.04
C SER A 121 -27.09 -0.86 20.27
N LEU A 122 -26.84 -1.84 19.41
CA LEU A 122 -27.33 -3.20 19.57
C LEU A 122 -26.80 -3.84 20.85
N VAL A 123 -25.48 -3.78 21.10
CA VAL A 123 -24.86 -4.36 22.29
C VAL A 123 -25.38 -3.69 23.58
N GLN A 124 -25.58 -2.37 23.58
CA GLN A 124 -26.20 -1.68 24.73
C GLN A 124 -27.63 -2.16 24.98
N THR A 125 -28.41 -2.40 23.92
CA THR A 125 -29.78 -2.93 24.04
C THR A 125 -29.77 -4.37 24.53
N GLN A 126 -28.81 -5.20 24.09
CA GLN A 126 -28.63 -6.57 24.58
C GLN A 126 -28.30 -6.60 26.08
N HIS A 127 -27.49 -5.66 26.58
CA HIS A 127 -27.23 -5.52 28.03
C HIS A 127 -28.51 -5.25 28.80
N ALA A 128 -29.26 -4.21 28.41
CA ALA A 128 -30.52 -3.85 29.06
C ALA A 128 -31.56 -4.99 29.01
N LEU A 129 -31.64 -5.71 27.88
CA LEU A 129 -32.54 -6.84 27.72
C LEU A 129 -32.11 -8.04 28.57
N GLY A 130 -30.81 -8.30 28.69
CA GLY A 130 -30.25 -9.31 29.58
C GLY A 130 -30.57 -9.04 31.06
N ASP A 131 -30.45 -7.79 31.49
CA ASP A 131 -30.81 -7.36 32.85
C ASP A 131 -32.31 -7.52 33.13
N ALA A 132 -33.16 -7.14 32.17
CA ALA A 132 -34.60 -7.32 32.29
C ALA A 132 -35.00 -8.80 32.39
N PHE A 133 -34.38 -9.69 31.61
CA PHE A 133 -34.59 -11.13 31.72
C PHE A 133 -34.10 -11.68 33.06
N ALA A 134 -32.95 -11.22 33.56
CA ALA A 134 -32.45 -11.65 34.86
C ALA A 134 -33.41 -11.25 36.00
N ASP A 135 -33.96 -10.04 35.96
CA ASP A 135 -34.94 -9.55 36.93
C ASP A 135 -36.25 -10.36 36.88
N LEU A 136 -36.77 -10.65 35.67
CA LEU A 136 -37.97 -11.46 35.50
C LEU A 136 -37.77 -12.91 35.97
N SER A 137 -36.59 -13.49 35.73
CA SER A 137 -36.22 -14.82 36.21
C SER A 137 -36.31 -14.92 37.74
N GLN A 138 -35.84 -13.90 38.45
CA GLN A 138 -35.90 -13.86 39.92
C GLN A 138 -37.31 -13.65 40.49
N LYS A 139 -38.17 -12.94 39.74
CA LYS A 139 -39.52 -12.57 40.18
C LYS A 139 -40.62 -13.55 39.75
N SER A 140 -40.34 -14.43 38.80
CA SER A 140 -41.34 -15.34 38.21
C SER A 140 -40.87 -16.79 38.36
N PRO A 141 -41.09 -17.45 39.53
CA PRO A 141 -40.60 -18.81 39.79
C PRO A 141 -41.06 -19.85 38.76
N GLU A 142 -42.25 -19.66 38.20
CA GLU A 142 -42.85 -20.51 37.18
C GLU A 142 -42.25 -20.36 35.77
N LEU A 143 -41.46 -19.31 35.53
CA LEU A 143 -40.75 -19.04 34.27
C LEU A 143 -39.25 -18.77 34.49
N GLN A 144 -38.73 -19.18 35.65
CA GLN A 144 -37.39 -18.82 36.10
C GLN A 144 -36.32 -19.33 35.13
N GLU A 145 -36.46 -20.57 34.65
CA GLU A 145 -35.47 -21.23 33.81
C GLU A 145 -35.40 -20.59 32.42
N GLU A 146 -36.54 -20.28 31.83
CA GLU A 146 -36.68 -19.69 30.50
C GLU A 146 -36.12 -18.27 30.46
N PHE A 147 -36.49 -17.44 31.45
CA PHE A 147 -35.94 -16.09 31.58
C PHE A 147 -34.45 -16.13 31.95
N GLY A 148 -34.03 -17.05 32.82
CA GLY A 148 -32.63 -17.21 33.21
C GLY A 148 -31.74 -17.60 32.02
N TYR A 149 -32.18 -18.56 31.22
CA TYR A 149 -31.49 -18.98 30.00
C TYR A 149 -31.35 -17.83 28.98
N ASN A 150 -32.43 -17.07 28.77
CA ASN A 150 -32.42 -15.92 27.87
C ASN A 150 -31.51 -14.79 28.38
N ALA A 151 -31.48 -14.54 29.69
CA ALA A 151 -30.59 -13.56 30.31
C ALA A 151 -29.12 -13.90 30.05
N GLU A 152 -28.72 -15.15 30.32
CA GLU A 152 -27.35 -15.61 30.11
C GLU A 152 -26.96 -15.60 28.62
N THR A 153 -27.90 -15.92 27.73
CA THR A 153 -27.70 -15.81 26.28
C THR A 153 -27.40 -14.37 25.87
N GLN A 154 -28.15 -13.39 26.37
CA GLN A 154 -27.89 -11.99 26.06
C GLN A 154 -26.55 -11.50 26.62
N LYS A 155 -26.20 -11.88 27.85
CA LYS A 155 -24.88 -11.54 28.44
C LYS A 155 -23.72 -12.11 27.60
N LEU A 156 -23.85 -13.34 27.11
CA LEU A 156 -22.85 -13.95 26.23
C LEU A 156 -22.73 -13.19 24.89
N LEU A 157 -23.87 -12.82 24.29
CA LEU A 157 -23.89 -12.03 23.07
C LEU A 157 -23.25 -10.66 23.28
N CYS A 158 -23.50 -9.98 24.40
CA CYS A 158 -22.85 -8.71 24.74
C CYS A 158 -21.33 -8.84 24.80
N LYS A 159 -20.82 -9.83 25.54
CA LYS A 159 -19.36 -10.06 25.68
C LYS A 159 -18.68 -10.31 24.33
N ASN A 160 -19.31 -11.12 23.48
CA ASN A 160 -18.82 -11.37 22.13
C ASN A 160 -18.92 -10.11 21.26
N GLY A 161 -20.01 -9.35 21.41
CA GLY A 161 -20.25 -8.09 20.74
C GLY A 161 -19.20 -7.04 21.06
N GLU A 162 -18.80 -6.89 22.32
CA GLU A 162 -17.73 -5.97 22.75
C GLU A 162 -16.39 -6.32 22.09
N THR A 163 -16.06 -7.60 22.01
CA THR A 163 -14.83 -8.07 21.33
C THR A 163 -14.85 -7.73 19.84
N LEU A 164 -15.97 -8.03 19.17
CA LEU A 164 -16.15 -7.70 17.75
C LEU A 164 -16.14 -6.19 17.51
N LEU A 165 -16.77 -5.40 18.39
CA LEU A 165 -16.76 -3.95 18.31
C LEU A 165 -15.33 -3.39 18.40
N GLY A 166 -14.49 -3.96 19.26
CA GLY A 166 -13.05 -3.65 19.31
C GLY A 166 -12.35 -3.91 17.98
N ALA A 167 -12.60 -5.08 17.36
CA ALA A 167 -12.03 -5.44 16.07
C ALA A 167 -12.48 -4.50 14.94
N VAL A 168 -13.77 -4.13 14.88
CA VAL A 168 -14.28 -3.20 13.87
C VAL A 168 -13.71 -1.79 14.08
N ASN A 169 -13.58 -1.32 15.32
CA ASN A 169 -12.94 -0.03 15.61
C ASN A 169 -11.47 0.01 15.18
N PHE A 170 -10.75 -1.09 15.39
CA PHE A 170 -9.38 -1.24 14.91
C PHE A 170 -9.31 -1.18 13.37
N PHE A 171 -10.23 -1.87 12.68
CA PHE A 171 -10.34 -1.80 11.22
C PHE A 171 -10.63 -0.37 10.72
N VAL A 172 -11.61 0.32 11.32
CA VAL A 172 -11.95 1.71 11.00
C VAL A 172 -10.72 2.63 11.16
N SER A 173 -9.97 2.48 12.25
CA SER A 173 -8.77 3.28 12.50
C SER A 173 -7.65 3.00 11.49
N SER A 174 -7.48 1.73 11.11
CA SER A 174 -6.48 1.28 10.14
C SER A 174 -6.79 1.82 8.75
N ILE A 175 -8.03 1.67 8.27
CA ILE A 175 -8.46 2.20 6.97
C ILE A 175 -8.43 3.73 6.96
N ASN A 176 -8.85 4.38 8.04
CA ASN A 176 -8.76 5.84 8.14
C ASN A 176 -7.31 6.34 7.99
N THR A 177 -6.35 5.62 8.57
CA THR A 177 -4.92 5.95 8.43
C THR A 177 -4.45 5.75 6.99
N LEU A 178 -4.79 4.63 6.36
CA LEU A 178 -4.45 4.35 4.97
C LEU A 178 -5.00 5.44 4.02
N VAL A 179 -6.28 5.78 4.17
CA VAL A 179 -6.98 6.72 3.27
C VAL A 179 -6.57 8.17 3.52
N ASN A 180 -6.59 8.62 4.77
CA ASN A 180 -6.44 10.05 5.10
C ASN A 180 -5.01 10.46 5.43
N LYS A 181 -4.07 9.51 5.52
CA LYS A 181 -2.64 9.81 5.65
C LYS A 181 -1.88 9.26 4.46
N THR A 182 -1.78 7.94 4.34
CA THR A 182 -0.90 7.30 3.35
C THR A 182 -1.27 7.64 1.90
N MET A 183 -2.53 7.49 1.53
CA MET A 183 -3.00 7.81 0.18
C MET A 183 -3.02 9.33 -0.06
N GLU A 184 -3.38 10.12 0.94
CA GLU A 184 -3.37 11.59 0.80
C GLU A 184 -1.95 12.13 0.60
N ASP A 185 -0.94 11.61 1.30
CA ASP A 185 0.47 12.00 1.12
C ASP A 185 0.94 11.74 -0.33
N THR A 186 0.55 10.60 -0.90
CA THR A 186 0.85 10.29 -2.31
C THR A 186 0.11 11.26 -3.24
N LEU A 187 -1.17 11.53 -2.99
CA LEU A 187 -1.96 12.47 -3.79
C LEU A 187 -1.46 13.92 -3.66
N MET A 188 -0.86 14.31 -2.55
CA MET A 188 -0.19 15.61 -2.41
C MET A 188 1.03 15.71 -3.32
N THR A 189 1.78 14.62 -3.48
CA THR A 189 2.89 14.55 -4.44
C THR A 189 2.38 14.60 -5.88
N VAL A 190 1.26 13.91 -6.17
CA VAL A 190 0.60 13.99 -7.49
C VAL A 190 0.17 15.42 -7.82
N LYS A 191 -0.43 16.16 -6.87
CA LYS A 191 -0.81 17.57 -7.08
C LYS A 191 0.41 18.44 -7.45
N GLN A 192 1.58 18.17 -6.87
CA GLN A 192 2.82 18.86 -7.21
C GLN A 192 3.33 18.49 -8.61
N TYR A 193 3.15 17.23 -9.04
CA TYR A 193 3.47 16.78 -10.39
C TYR A 193 2.56 17.39 -11.47
N GLU A 194 1.28 17.57 -11.16
CA GLU A 194 0.29 18.13 -12.09
C GLU A 194 0.43 19.65 -12.29
N THR A 195 1.17 20.34 -11.42
CA THR A 195 1.39 21.80 -11.44
C THR A 195 2.66 22.18 -12.21
#